data_AF-A0A3B9KMS8-F1
#
_entry.id   AF-A0A3B9KMS8-F1
#
_cell.length_a   1.000
_cell.length_b   1.000
_cell.length_c   1.000
_cell.angle_alpha   90.00
_cell.angle_beta   90.00
_cell.angle_gamma   90.00
#
_symmetry.space_group_name_H-M   'P 1'
#
loop_
_entity.id
_entity.type
_entity.pdbx_description
1 polymer ?
#
loop_
_entity_poly.entity_id
_entity_poly.type
_entity_poly.pdbx_seq_one_letter_code
_entity_poly.pdbx_strand_id
1 'polypeptide(L)'
;MSEKKPLYLIIRLSSMGDVALTMPVLDYLLTHNGPSCADYITKKAFKPLIERHPAVNHVYIPDEDLSIGKLRRIIRKNKYPTILDLHKNLRSYLLTLGFTHIHRIKKEIIKRFLLSKFKIYNPPYPHVTQKYLRTLGVHKNAIPSSSLHIPPEEEIRT
;
A
#
# COMPACT_ATOMS: atom_id res chain seq x y z
N MET A 1 7.53 -27.80 2.04
CA MET A 1 6.69 -26.85 2.80
C MET A 1 5.60 -26.30 1.90
N SER A 2 4.35 -26.24 2.37
CA SER A 2 3.26 -25.56 1.64
C SER A 2 3.58 -24.06 1.56
N GLU A 3 3.65 -23.50 0.36
CA GLU A 3 3.97 -22.10 0.11
C GLU A 3 2.87 -21.23 0.74
N LYS A 4 3.22 -20.48 1.82
CA LYS A 4 2.26 -19.65 2.56
C LYS A 4 1.78 -18.52 1.66
N LYS A 5 0.49 -18.53 1.32
CA LYS A 5 -0.10 -17.45 0.51
C LYS A 5 -0.18 -16.14 1.31
N PRO A 6 0.13 -14.99 0.68
CA PRO A 6 -0.01 -13.68 1.31
C PRO A 6 -1.48 -13.38 1.64
N LEU A 7 -1.70 -12.74 2.79
CA LEU A 7 -3.01 -12.35 3.30
C LEU A 7 -3.49 -11.01 2.75
N TYR A 8 -2.55 -10.15 2.32
CA TYR A 8 -2.82 -8.80 1.88
C TYR A 8 -2.29 -8.53 0.48
N LEU A 9 -3.02 -7.70 -0.26
CA LEU A 9 -2.54 -7.05 -1.47
C LEU A 9 -2.57 -5.53 -1.28
N ILE A 10 -1.43 -4.87 -1.38
CA ILE A 10 -1.32 -3.42 -1.25
C ILE A 10 -1.15 -2.78 -2.62
N ILE A 11 -1.93 -1.74 -2.92
CA ILE A 11 -1.87 -1.03 -4.20
C ILE A 11 -1.49 0.43 -3.98
N ARG A 12 -0.30 0.82 -4.46
CA ARG A 12 0.18 2.21 -4.43
C ARG A 12 1.03 2.51 -5.67
N LEU A 13 0.43 3.16 -6.66
CA LEU A 13 1.03 3.34 -8.00
C LEU A 13 1.80 4.67 -8.20
N SER A 14 2.00 5.49 -7.17
CA SER A 14 2.83 6.73 -7.20
C SER A 14 2.80 7.42 -5.82
N SER A 15 3.47 8.55 -5.56
CA SER A 15 4.85 8.84 -5.94
C SER A 15 5.81 8.09 -5.01
N MET A 16 7.12 8.30 -5.16
CA MET A 16 8.13 7.74 -4.26
C MET A 16 7.81 8.02 -2.78
N GLY A 17 7.49 9.28 -2.45
CA GLY A 17 7.18 9.71 -1.09
C GLY A 17 5.93 9.01 -0.54
N ASP A 18 4.90 8.84 -1.36
CA ASP A 18 3.70 8.11 -0.92
C ASP A 18 3.95 6.62 -0.71
N VAL A 19 4.80 5.99 -1.53
CA VAL A 19 5.22 4.58 -1.34
C VAL A 19 6.00 4.45 -0.04
N ALA A 20 6.95 5.35 0.24
CA ALA A 20 7.68 5.39 1.50
C ALA A 20 6.73 5.57 2.71
N LEU A 21 5.71 6.43 2.59
CA LEU A 21 4.71 6.63 3.64
C LEU A 21 3.81 5.40 3.90
N THR A 22 3.91 4.34 3.08
CA THR A 22 3.23 3.06 3.38
C THR A 22 4.03 2.15 4.33
N MET A 23 5.27 2.49 4.69
CA MET A 23 6.08 1.67 5.60
C MET A 23 5.39 1.30 6.92
N PRO A 24 4.73 2.22 7.64
CA PRO A 24 3.99 1.86 8.86
C PRO A 24 2.87 0.86 8.67
N VAL A 25 2.29 0.77 7.46
CA VAL A 25 1.33 -0.28 7.13
C VAL A 25 2.05 -1.63 7.05
N LEU A 26 3.21 -1.69 6.38
CA LEU A 26 4.02 -2.90 6.29
C LEU A 26 4.55 -3.34 7.66
N ASP A 27 5.02 -2.42 8.50
CA ASP A 27 5.45 -2.70 9.87
C ASP A 27 4.31 -3.30 10.69
N TYR A 28 3.13 -2.69 10.61
CA TYR A 28 1.94 -3.18 11.31
C TYR A 28 1.59 -4.60 10.86
N LEU A 29 1.59 -4.86 9.55
CA LEU A 29 1.31 -6.19 9.00
C LEU A 29 2.36 -7.22 9.42
N LEU A 30 3.65 -6.85 9.41
CA LEU A 30 4.73 -7.72 9.88
C LEU A 30 4.51 -8.14 11.34
N THR A 31 4.21 -7.19 12.23
CA THR A 31 3.99 -7.46 13.66
C THR A 31 2.81 -8.39 13.91
N HIS A 32 1.73 -8.29 13.12
CA HIS A 32 0.49 -9.04 13.39
C HIS A 32 0.33 -10.32 12.58
N ASN A 33 1.03 -10.45 11.44
CA ASN A 33 0.85 -11.55 10.49
C ASN A 33 2.15 -12.29 10.14
N GLY A 34 3.30 -11.78 10.58
CA GLY A 34 4.63 -12.34 10.31
C GLY A 34 5.17 -11.97 8.92
N PRO A 35 6.34 -12.53 8.55
CA PRO A 35 6.98 -12.24 7.28
C PRO A 35 6.16 -12.75 6.09
N SER A 36 6.42 -12.15 4.92
CA SER A 36 5.81 -12.53 3.63
C SER A 36 4.27 -12.55 3.65
N CYS A 37 3.65 -11.71 4.48
CA CYS A 37 2.21 -11.65 4.65
C CYS A 37 1.49 -10.78 3.60
N ALA A 38 2.22 -9.98 2.82
CA ALA A 38 1.64 -9.05 1.85
C ALA A 38 2.33 -9.12 0.48
N ASP A 39 1.55 -9.03 -0.59
CA ASP A 39 2.07 -8.64 -1.90
C ASP A 39 1.80 -7.15 -2.15
N TYR A 40 2.62 -6.54 -3.00
CA TYR A 40 2.60 -5.11 -3.28
C TYR A 40 2.50 -4.83 -4.79
N ILE A 41 1.74 -3.80 -5.17
CA ILE A 41 1.69 -3.29 -6.56
C ILE A 41 2.16 -1.83 -6.57
N THR A 42 3.27 -1.58 -7.25
CA THR A 42 3.87 -0.25 -7.41
C THR A 42 4.55 -0.10 -8.77
N LYS A 43 5.04 1.10 -9.08
CA LYS A 43 5.88 1.35 -10.27
C LYS A 43 7.30 0.83 -10.03
N LYS A 44 7.97 0.37 -11.09
CA LYS A 44 9.34 -0.15 -11.04
C LYS A 44 10.32 0.77 -10.31
N ALA A 45 10.25 2.07 -10.61
CA ALA A 45 11.10 3.08 -9.98
C ALA A 45 11.01 3.10 -8.45
N PHE A 46 9.94 2.56 -7.86
CA PHE A 46 9.71 2.52 -6.41
C PHE A 46 9.72 1.10 -5.83
N LYS A 47 9.96 0.06 -6.65
CA LYS A 47 10.09 -1.32 -6.18
C LYS A 47 11.23 -1.47 -5.15
N PRO A 48 12.44 -0.89 -5.37
CA PRO A 48 13.54 -1.04 -4.41
C PRO A 48 13.22 -0.52 -3.01
N LEU A 49 12.27 0.41 -2.88
CA LEU A 49 11.88 0.95 -1.58
C LEU A 49 11.15 -0.07 -0.71
N ILE A 50 10.43 -1.03 -1.30
CA ILE A 50 9.51 -1.90 -0.55
C ILE A 50 9.82 -3.38 -0.71
N GLU A 51 10.57 -3.79 -1.73
CA GLU A 51 10.76 -5.21 -2.05
C GLU A 51 11.54 -5.99 -1.00
N ARG A 52 12.43 -5.31 -0.26
CA ARG A 52 13.24 -5.92 0.81
C ARG A 52 12.56 -5.88 2.17
N HIS A 53 11.39 -5.26 2.29
CA HIS A 53 10.70 -5.19 3.57
C HIS A 53 10.22 -6.60 3.98
N PRO A 54 10.47 -7.10 5.21
CA PRO A 54 10.16 -8.50 5.58
C PRO A 54 8.69 -8.91 5.47
N ALA A 55 7.76 -7.96 5.56
CA ALA A 55 6.33 -8.20 5.31
C ALA A 55 6.00 -8.55 3.84
N VAL A 56 6.84 -8.13 2.90
CA VAL A 56 6.59 -8.20 1.46
C VAL A 56 7.06 -9.55 0.92
N ASN A 57 6.14 -10.26 0.27
CA ASN A 57 6.39 -11.53 -0.40
C ASN A 57 6.73 -11.31 -1.88
N HIS A 58 5.91 -10.54 -2.60
CA HIS A 58 6.15 -10.22 -3.99
C HIS A 58 5.73 -8.80 -4.36
N VAL A 59 6.44 -8.22 -5.35
CA VAL A 59 6.15 -6.89 -5.88
C VAL A 59 5.82 -6.98 -7.36
N TYR A 60 4.56 -6.67 -7.69
CA TYR A 60 4.11 -6.63 -9.07
C TYR A 60 4.27 -5.23 -9.68
N ILE A 61 4.85 -5.17 -10.88
CA ILE A 61 5.04 -3.94 -11.65
C ILE A 61 4.05 -3.90 -12.82
N PRO A 62 3.04 -3.03 -12.81
CA PRO A 62 2.13 -2.85 -13.94
C PRO A 62 2.83 -2.19 -15.15
N ASP A 63 2.31 -2.48 -16.35
CA ASP A 63 2.69 -1.92 -17.67
C ASP A 63 4.10 -2.24 -18.19
N GLU A 64 5.03 -2.62 -17.34
CA GLU A 64 6.34 -3.13 -17.77
C GLU A 64 6.33 -4.66 -17.83
N ASP A 65 6.11 -5.31 -16.68
CA ASP A 65 6.19 -6.77 -16.58
C ASP A 65 4.82 -7.42 -16.77
N LEU A 66 3.75 -6.73 -16.37
CA LEU A 66 2.40 -7.28 -16.31
C LEU A 66 1.35 -6.30 -16.82
N SER A 67 0.59 -6.74 -17.83
CA SER A 67 -0.63 -6.05 -18.24
C SER A 67 -1.68 -6.10 -17.12
N ILE A 68 -2.61 -5.14 -17.13
CA ILE A 68 -3.73 -5.10 -16.17
C ILE A 68 -4.51 -6.43 -16.16
N GLY A 69 -4.71 -7.04 -17.33
CA GLY A 69 -5.39 -8.34 -17.44
C GLY A 69 -4.63 -9.49 -16.75
N LYS A 70 -3.29 -9.52 -16.89
CA LYS A 70 -2.44 -10.49 -16.20
C LYS A 70 -2.46 -10.28 -14.69
N LEU A 71 -2.33 -9.03 -14.22
CA LEU A 71 -2.44 -8.70 -12.80
C LEU A 71 -3.78 -9.16 -12.21
N ARG A 72 -4.89 -8.87 -12.88
CA ARG A 72 -6.22 -9.32 -12.42
C ARG A 72 -6.33 -10.84 -12.34
N ARG A 73 -5.69 -11.58 -13.25
CA ARG A 73 -5.63 -13.05 -13.17
C ARG A 73 -4.84 -13.52 -11.95
N ILE A 74 -3.70 -12.89 -11.66
CA ILE A 74 -2.89 -13.17 -10.46
C ILE A 74 -3.70 -12.90 -9.19
N ILE A 75 -4.35 -11.74 -9.09
CA ILE A 75 -5.18 -11.37 -7.94
C ILE A 75 -6.28 -12.42 -7.71
N ARG A 76 -6.95 -12.87 -8.77
CA ARG A 76 -7.98 -13.91 -8.70
C ARG A 76 -7.43 -15.27 -8.27
N LYS A 77 -6.23 -15.65 -8.73
CA LYS A 77 -5.57 -16.92 -8.38
C LYS A 77 -5.12 -16.93 -6.92
N ASN A 78 -4.58 -15.82 -6.44
CA ASN A 78 -4.04 -15.70 -5.08
C ASN A 78 -5.14 -15.57 -4.02
N LYS A 79 -6.34 -15.11 -4.40
CA LYS A 79 -7.52 -15.01 -3.52
C LYS A 79 -7.20 -14.24 -2.23
N TYR A 80 -6.61 -13.06 -2.35
CA TYR A 80 -6.26 -12.23 -1.19
C TYR A 80 -7.48 -12.00 -0.29
N PRO A 81 -7.39 -12.36 1.01
CA PRO A 81 -8.42 -12.02 1.99
C PRO A 81 -8.72 -10.53 2.06
N THR A 82 -7.68 -9.69 1.95
CA THR A 82 -7.80 -8.24 2.07
C THR A 82 -7.01 -7.51 0.98
N ILE A 83 -7.65 -6.57 0.29
CA ILE A 83 -6.99 -5.68 -0.67
C ILE A 83 -6.98 -4.25 -0.10
N LEU A 84 -5.79 -3.68 0.09
CA LEU A 84 -5.58 -2.30 0.52
C LEU A 84 -5.27 -1.42 -0.70
N ASP A 85 -6.29 -0.72 -1.21
CA ASP A 85 -6.11 0.26 -2.27
C ASP A 85 -5.80 1.65 -1.65
N LEU A 86 -4.51 1.85 -1.41
CA LEU A 86 -3.93 3.08 -0.85
C LEU A 86 -3.73 4.16 -1.92
N HIS A 87 -4.05 3.88 -3.18
CA HIS A 87 -3.88 4.80 -4.29
C HIS A 87 -5.18 5.53 -4.65
N LYS A 88 -6.29 4.81 -4.70
CA LYS A 88 -7.65 5.29 -5.03
C LYS A 88 -7.66 6.22 -6.25
N ASN A 89 -7.29 5.69 -7.42
CA ASN A 89 -7.43 6.37 -8.71
C ASN A 89 -8.10 5.43 -9.73
N LEU A 90 -8.44 5.94 -10.92
CA LEU A 90 -9.09 5.14 -11.96
C LEU A 90 -8.35 3.83 -12.24
N ARG A 91 -7.02 3.89 -12.30
CA ARG A 91 -6.18 2.72 -12.56
C ARG A 91 -6.29 1.65 -11.46
N SER A 92 -6.25 2.03 -10.19
CA SER A 92 -6.43 1.10 -9.06
C SER A 92 -7.86 0.58 -8.98
N TYR A 93 -8.85 1.38 -9.37
CA TYR A 93 -10.24 0.94 -9.49
C TYR A 93 -10.40 -0.13 -10.58
N LEU A 94 -9.86 0.08 -11.78
CA LEU A 94 -9.92 -0.90 -12.87
C LEU A 94 -9.23 -2.22 -12.50
N LEU A 95 -8.12 -2.14 -11.75
CA LEU A 95 -7.39 -3.30 -11.26
C LEU A 95 -8.19 -4.10 -10.23
N THR A 96 -8.96 -3.41 -9.38
CA THR A 96 -9.74 -4.01 -8.28
C THR A 96 -11.22 -4.23 -8.64
N LEU A 97 -11.64 -3.94 -9.87
CA LEU A 97 -13.03 -4.10 -10.29
C LEU A 97 -13.45 -5.57 -10.25
N GLY A 98 -14.57 -5.85 -9.59
CA GLY A 98 -15.12 -7.20 -9.43
C GLY A 98 -14.44 -8.04 -8.34
N PHE A 99 -13.56 -7.47 -7.52
CA PHE A 99 -13.04 -8.11 -6.32
C PHE A 99 -13.79 -7.63 -5.06
N THR A 100 -13.75 -8.43 -4.00
CA THR A 100 -14.35 -8.13 -2.69
C THR A 100 -13.29 -7.77 -1.65
N HIS A 101 -13.70 -7.33 -0.46
CA HIS A 101 -12.81 -6.99 0.67
C HIS A 101 -11.74 -5.94 0.34
N ILE A 102 -12.16 -4.88 -0.37
CA ILE A 102 -11.27 -3.80 -0.80
C ILE A 102 -11.41 -2.60 0.14
N HIS A 103 -10.34 -2.28 0.85
CA HIS A 103 -10.24 -1.15 1.76
C HIS A 103 -9.51 0.00 1.05
N ARG A 104 -10.20 1.12 0.84
CA ARG A 104 -9.67 2.28 0.11
C ARG A 104 -9.37 3.45 1.04
N ILE A 105 -8.26 4.14 0.78
CA ILE A 105 -7.95 5.39 1.48
C ILE A 105 -9.06 6.45 1.33
N LYS A 106 -9.42 7.12 2.43
CA LYS A 106 -10.31 8.29 2.39
C LYS A 106 -9.52 9.56 2.01
N LYS A 107 -9.60 9.97 0.74
CA LYS A 107 -8.88 11.14 0.17
C LYS A 107 -9.38 12.53 0.63
N GLU A 108 -10.47 12.60 1.41
CA GLU A 108 -11.07 13.85 1.93
C GLU A 108 -11.07 15.02 0.91
N ILE A 109 -11.42 14.72 -0.34
CA ILE A 109 -11.29 15.63 -1.47
C ILE A 109 -12.13 16.90 -1.24
N ILE A 110 -13.33 16.73 -0.70
CA ILE A 110 -14.27 17.81 -0.41
C ILE A 110 -13.71 18.75 0.66
N LYS A 111 -13.15 18.24 1.76
CA LYS A 111 -12.55 19.08 2.81
C LYS A 111 -11.38 19.90 2.27
N ARG A 112 -10.52 19.28 1.44
CA ARG A 112 -9.41 19.99 0.79
C ARG A 112 -9.91 21.05 -0.18
N PHE A 113 -10.97 20.74 -0.94
CA PHE A 113 -11.59 21.70 -1.85
C PHE A 113 -12.17 22.90 -1.07
N LEU A 114 -12.95 22.65 -0.01
CA LEU A 114 -13.49 23.67 0.88
C LEU A 114 -12.41 24.57 1.48
N LEU A 115 -11.33 23.95 1.99
CA LEU A 115 -10.18 24.70 2.50
C LEU A 115 -9.51 25.54 1.43
N SER A 116 -9.30 25.00 0.22
CA SER A 116 -8.59 25.72 -0.84
C SER A 116 -9.38 26.89 -1.42
N LYS A 117 -10.68 26.68 -1.70
CA LYS A 117 -11.55 27.62 -2.42
C LYS A 117 -12.29 28.57 -1.49
N PHE A 118 -12.79 28.06 -0.37
CA PHE A 118 -13.62 28.81 0.57
C PHE A 118 -12.90 29.16 1.87
N LYS A 119 -11.65 28.70 2.05
CA LYS A 119 -10.85 28.90 3.29
C LYS A 119 -11.53 28.37 4.56
N ILE A 120 -12.51 27.48 4.41
CA ILE A 120 -13.20 26.84 5.54
C ILE A 120 -12.24 25.83 6.16
N TYR A 121 -11.73 26.17 7.34
CA TYR A 121 -10.81 25.34 8.12
C TYR A 121 -11.58 24.53 9.17
N ASN A 122 -11.66 23.21 8.99
CA ASN A 122 -12.29 22.31 9.96
C ASN A 122 -11.33 21.14 10.32
N PRO A 123 -10.46 21.32 11.33
CA PRO A 123 -9.54 20.29 11.80
C PRO A 123 -10.29 19.14 12.51
N PRO A 124 -9.67 17.95 12.66
CA PRO A 124 -8.28 17.63 12.33
C PRO A 124 -8.10 17.03 10.92
N TYR A 125 -6.96 17.35 10.29
CA TYR A 125 -6.49 16.71 9.07
C TYR A 125 -5.47 15.61 9.42
N PRO A 126 -5.83 14.33 9.32
CA PRO A 126 -4.90 13.26 9.69
C PRO A 126 -3.73 13.20 8.70
N HIS A 127 -2.55 12.86 9.21
CA HIS A 127 -1.38 12.64 8.38
C HIS A 127 -1.64 11.52 7.35
N VAL A 128 -0.98 11.57 6.20
CA VAL A 128 -1.19 10.56 5.12
C VAL A 128 -0.93 9.14 5.64
N THR A 129 0.10 8.96 6.45
CA THR A 129 0.39 7.69 7.14
C THR A 129 -0.77 7.21 8.01
N GLN A 130 -1.40 8.11 8.77
CA GLN A 130 -2.58 7.77 9.58
C GLN A 130 -3.76 7.40 8.67
N LYS A 131 -3.92 8.07 7.52
CA LYS A 131 -4.95 7.72 6.53
C LYS A 131 -4.73 6.33 5.94
N TYR A 132 -3.48 5.92 5.72
CA TYR A 132 -3.14 4.55 5.29
C TYR A 132 -3.41 3.53 6.40
N LEU A 133 -2.96 3.77 7.64
CA LEU A 133 -3.25 2.87 8.77
C LEU A 133 -4.75 2.70 9.03
N ARG A 134 -5.56 3.73 8.82
CA ARG A 134 -7.02 3.65 8.95
C ARG A 134 -7.66 2.68 7.96
N THR A 135 -7.02 2.33 6.83
CA THR A 135 -7.57 1.29 5.94
C THR A 135 -7.55 -0.10 6.58
N LEU A 136 -6.67 -0.29 7.57
CA LEU A 136 -6.59 -1.47 8.43
C LEU A 136 -7.45 -1.36 9.70
N GLY A 137 -8.21 -0.28 9.87
CA GLY A 137 -8.95 -0.01 11.11
C GLY A 137 -8.09 0.47 12.28
N VAL A 138 -6.83 0.85 12.02
CA VAL A 138 -5.91 1.35 13.06
C VAL A 138 -6.08 2.85 13.22
N HIS A 139 -6.52 3.27 14.42
CA HIS A 139 -6.72 4.67 14.78
C HIS A 139 -5.64 5.13 15.77
N LYS A 140 -4.45 5.46 15.27
CA LYS A 140 -3.38 6.08 16.07
C LYS A 140 -3.48 7.60 16.05
N ASN A 141 -3.41 8.22 17.22
CA ASN A 141 -3.35 9.69 17.36
C ASN A 141 -1.95 10.25 17.06
N ALA A 142 -0.91 9.49 17.41
CA ALA A 142 0.47 9.83 17.06
C ALA A 142 0.78 9.52 15.59
N ILE A 143 1.69 10.31 14.99
CA ILE A 143 2.28 9.95 13.69
C ILE A 143 3.24 8.79 13.96
N PRO A 144 3.06 7.63 13.32
CA PRO A 144 3.98 6.51 13.51
C PRO A 144 5.37 6.94 13.04
N SER A 145 6.38 6.75 13.89
CA SER A 145 7.78 6.75 13.47
C SER A 145 7.95 5.65 12.43
N SER A 146 8.39 5.98 11.23
CA SER A 146 8.74 5.01 10.20
C SER A 146 10.22 5.18 9.86
N SER A 147 11.04 4.19 10.20
CA SER A 147 12.34 4.04 9.56
C SER A 147 12.12 3.44 8.18
N LEU A 148 12.73 4.02 7.15
CA LEU A 148 12.84 3.32 5.87
C LEU A 148 13.62 2.03 6.14
N HIS A 149 13.08 0.88 5.73
CA HIS A 149 13.82 -0.36 5.85
C HIS A 149 14.99 -0.30 4.85
N ILE A 150 16.18 -0.05 5.38
CA ILE A 150 17.42 -0.04 4.61
C ILE A 150 18.06 -1.42 4.83
N PRO A 151 18.29 -2.21 3.76
CA PRO A 151 18.98 -3.48 3.89
C PRO A 151 20.43 -3.25 4.40
N PRO A 152 21.03 -4.24 5.08
CA PRO A 152 22.44 -4.18 5.45
C PRO A 152 23.34 -3.92 4.23
N GLU A 153 24.44 -3.18 4.40
CA GLU A 153 25.37 -2.84 3.30
C GLU A 153 25.94 -4.07 2.58
N GLU A 154 26.05 -5.19 3.30
CA GLU A 154 26.53 -6.48 2.78
C GLU A 154 25.62 -7.07 1.70
N GLU A 155 24.31 -6.76 1.72
CA GLU A 155 23.33 -7.21 0.73
C GLU A 155 23.15 -6.27 -0.48
N ILE A 156 23.89 -5.16 -0.51
CA ILE A 156 23.84 -4.17 -1.61
C ILE A 156 24.98 -4.42 -2.61
N ARG A 157 26.06 -5.08 -2.18
CA ARG A 157 27.28 -5.28 -2.96
C ARG A 157 27.32 -6.60 -3.75
N THR A 158 26.27 -7.41 -3.68
CA THR A 158 26.10 -8.67 -4.42
C THR A 158 25.20 -8.49 -5.63
#